data_AF-A0A9D9LBP0-F1
#
_entry.id   AF-A0A9D9LBP0-F1
#
_cell.length_a   1.000
_cell.length_b   1.000
_cell.length_c   1.000
_cell.angle_alpha   90.00
_cell.angle_beta   90.00
_cell.angle_gamma   90.00
#
_symmetry.space_group_name_H-M   'P 1'
#
loop_
_entity.id
_entity.type
_entity.pdbx_description
1 polymer ?
#
loop_
_entity_poly.entity_id
_entity_poly.type
_entity_poly.pdbx_seq_one_letter_code
_entity_poly.pdbx_strand_id
1 'polypeptide(L)'
;MDDAKRESAKTEHKNLFQQERLASRVLMLQYLYGCDCRQTWSATPEELDSFFALTAEADEQISEAAMKGGVKRARKLLPQLCELVPQLDELIVKASDNWSLRRMGRMDLSILRLGAFEFLYVKGISVAIAINEAVELAK
;
A
#
# COMPACT_ATOMS: atom_id res chain seq x y z
N MET A 1 -7.54 37.88 -6.74
CA MET A 1 -8.39 36.80 -7.30
C MET A 1 -7.57 35.60 -7.78
N ASP A 2 -6.30 35.79 -8.14
CA ASP A 2 -5.41 34.70 -8.58
C ASP A 2 -4.82 33.83 -7.45
N ASP A 3 -4.55 34.40 -6.27
CA ASP A 3 -3.98 33.63 -5.17
C ASP A 3 -4.96 32.59 -4.59
N ALA A 4 -6.25 32.90 -4.53
CA ALA A 4 -7.28 31.96 -4.07
C ALA A 4 -7.45 30.77 -5.02
N LYS A 5 -7.37 31.00 -6.34
CA LYS A 5 -7.42 29.92 -7.35
C LYS A 5 -6.18 29.02 -7.29
N ARG A 6 -5.00 29.61 -7.04
CA ARG A 6 -3.74 28.85 -6.86
C ARG A 6 -3.75 27.99 -5.60
N GLU A 7 -4.29 28.51 -4.50
CA GLU A 7 -4.36 27.78 -3.23
C GLU A 7 -5.39 26.64 -3.29
N SER A 8 -6.54 26.86 -3.96
CA SER A 8 -7.54 25.82 -4.23
C SER A 8 -6.94 24.67 -5.07
N ALA A 9 -6.25 25.00 -6.16
CA ALA A 9 -5.64 23.99 -7.04
C ALA A 9 -4.54 23.17 -6.34
N LYS A 10 -3.73 23.80 -5.47
CA LYS A 10 -2.75 23.07 -4.64
C LYS A 10 -3.42 22.11 -3.66
N THR A 11 -4.53 22.52 -3.06
CA THR A 11 -5.27 21.72 -2.08
C THR A 11 -5.93 20.52 -2.74
N GLU A 12 -6.58 20.72 -3.89
CA GLU A 12 -7.17 19.65 -4.69
C GLU A 12 -6.12 18.64 -5.17
N HIS A 13 -4.98 19.13 -5.68
CA HIS A 13 -3.88 18.27 -6.08
C HIS A 13 -3.34 17.47 -4.89
N LYS A 14 -3.11 18.11 -3.74
CA LYS A 14 -2.66 17.42 -2.51
C LYS A 14 -3.64 16.32 -2.07
N ASN A 15 -4.94 16.57 -2.17
CA ASN A 15 -6.00 15.60 -1.86
C ASN A 15 -5.96 14.41 -2.84
N LEU A 16 -5.81 14.66 -4.14
CA LEU A 16 -5.68 13.61 -5.14
C LEU A 16 -4.49 12.69 -4.85
N PHE A 17 -3.31 13.24 -4.57
CA PHE A 17 -2.13 12.43 -4.21
C PHE A 17 -2.32 11.61 -2.93
N GLN A 18 -3.08 12.12 -1.96
CA GLN A 18 -3.44 11.36 -0.75
C GLN A 18 -4.37 10.19 -1.10
N GLN A 19 -5.39 10.43 -1.93
CA GLN A 19 -6.31 9.38 -2.38
C GLN A 19 -5.61 8.32 -3.25
N GLU A 20 -4.70 8.71 -4.15
CA GLU A 20 -3.90 7.77 -4.94
C GLU A 20 -3.06 6.85 -4.06
N ARG A 21 -2.46 7.40 -3.00
CA ARG A 21 -1.70 6.60 -2.04
C ARG A 21 -2.59 5.65 -1.27
N LEU A 22 -3.73 6.13 -0.76
CA LEU A 22 -4.71 5.28 -0.10
C LEU A 22 -5.16 4.13 -1.02
N ALA A 23 -5.59 4.45 -2.24
CA ALA A 23 -6.00 3.46 -3.24
C ALA A 23 -4.89 2.42 -3.51
N SER A 24 -3.65 2.88 -3.70
CA SER A 24 -2.52 1.97 -3.91
C SER A 24 -2.31 1.02 -2.74
N ARG A 25 -2.44 1.50 -1.49
CA ARG A 25 -2.24 0.65 -0.31
C ARG A 25 -3.35 -0.35 -0.13
N VAL A 26 -4.60 0.07 -0.30
CA VAL A 26 -5.75 -0.84 -0.23
C VAL A 26 -5.57 -2.00 -1.21
N LEU A 27 -5.24 -1.69 -2.47
CA LEU A 27 -4.96 -2.70 -3.50
C LEU A 27 -3.78 -3.60 -3.12
N MET A 28 -2.69 -3.02 -2.61
CA MET A 28 -1.51 -3.79 -2.20
C MET A 28 -1.80 -4.70 -1.00
N LEU A 29 -2.58 -4.25 -0.02
CA LEU A 29 -3.00 -5.06 1.13
C LEU A 29 -3.92 -6.19 0.72
N GLN A 30 -4.90 -5.93 -0.16
CA GLN A 30 -5.78 -6.96 -0.70
C GLN A 30 -4.97 -8.07 -1.42
N TYR A 31 -4.00 -7.66 -2.23
CA TYR A 31 -3.12 -8.59 -2.93
C TYR A 31 -2.27 -9.40 -1.95
N LEU A 32 -1.60 -8.71 -1.02
CA LEU A 32 -0.70 -9.32 -0.04
C LEU A 32 -1.44 -10.29 0.89
N TYR A 33 -2.65 -9.95 1.32
CA TYR A 33 -3.52 -10.83 2.10
C TYR A 33 -3.86 -12.12 1.32
N GLY A 34 -4.10 -12.00 0.02
CA GLY A 34 -4.28 -13.16 -0.87
C GLY A 34 -3.05 -14.06 -0.91
N CYS A 35 -1.86 -13.46 -1.04
CA CYS A 35 -0.58 -14.17 -0.97
C CYS A 35 -0.38 -14.85 0.39
N ASP A 36 -0.71 -14.17 1.49
CA ASP A 36 -0.61 -14.71 2.86
C ASP A 36 -1.52 -15.91 3.07
N CYS A 37 -2.71 -15.90 2.48
CA CYS A 37 -3.62 -17.04 2.50
C CYS A 37 -3.03 -18.26 1.77
N ARG A 38 -2.31 -18.05 0.67
CA ARG A 38 -1.65 -19.10 -0.12
C ARG A 38 -0.27 -19.50 0.40
N GLN A 39 0.33 -18.65 1.23
CA GLN A 39 1.74 -18.70 1.64
C GLN A 39 2.71 -18.66 0.45
N THR A 40 2.34 -17.91 -0.59
CA THR A 40 3.15 -17.71 -1.80
C THR A 40 3.11 -16.25 -2.19
N TRP A 41 4.27 -15.59 -2.15
CA TRP A 41 4.46 -14.18 -2.50
C TRP A 41 5.10 -14.08 -3.88
N SER A 42 4.26 -14.09 -4.90
CA SER A 42 4.59 -13.81 -6.30
C SER A 42 3.72 -12.64 -6.77
N ALA A 43 4.21 -11.90 -7.76
CA ALA A 43 3.45 -10.88 -8.46
C ALA A 43 3.89 -10.79 -9.92
N THR A 44 3.64 -11.86 -10.67
CA THR A 44 3.92 -11.87 -12.12
C THR A 44 2.97 -10.91 -12.85
N PRO A 45 3.34 -10.45 -14.06
CA PRO A 45 2.44 -9.62 -14.87
C PRO A 45 1.04 -10.24 -15.03
N GLU A 46 0.93 -11.55 -15.29
CA GLU A 46 -0.37 -12.21 -15.46
C GLU A 46 -1.20 -12.24 -14.17
N GLU A 47 -0.57 -12.47 -13.02
CA GLU A 47 -1.24 -12.44 -11.71
C GLU A 47 -1.78 -11.04 -11.41
N LEU A 48 -0.98 -10.01 -11.70
CA LEU A 48 -1.37 -8.62 -11.50
C LEU A 48 -2.48 -8.20 -12.47
N ASP A 49 -2.41 -8.58 -13.74
CA ASP A 49 -3.48 -8.31 -14.70
C ASP A 49 -4.79 -8.92 -14.26
N SER A 50 -4.77 -10.19 -13.84
CA SER A 50 -5.95 -10.89 -13.33
C SER A 50 -6.50 -10.21 -12.08
N PHE A 51 -5.63 -9.82 -11.14
CA PHE A 51 -6.04 -9.14 -9.91
C PHE A 51 -6.70 -7.79 -10.18
N PHE A 52 -6.08 -6.94 -10.99
CA PHE A 52 -6.61 -5.59 -11.26
C PHE A 52 -7.90 -5.62 -12.10
N ALA A 53 -8.05 -6.61 -12.99
CA ALA A 53 -9.30 -6.80 -13.74
C ALA A 53 -10.51 -7.11 -12.83
N LEU A 54 -10.27 -7.71 -11.66
CA LEU A 54 -11.33 -8.08 -10.70
C LEU A 54 -11.59 -7.03 -9.62
N THR A 55 -10.66 -6.08 -9.40
CA THR A 55 -10.67 -5.20 -8.23
C THR A 55 -10.81 -3.71 -8.54
N ALA A 56 -10.49 -3.28 -9.77
CA ALA A 56 -10.43 -1.85 -10.09
C ALA A 56 -11.78 -1.10 -10.06
N GLU A 57 -12.91 -1.82 -10.01
CA GLU A 57 -14.27 -1.24 -10.08
C GLU A 57 -14.98 -1.17 -8.71
N ALA A 58 -14.32 -1.58 -7.61
CA ALA A 58 -15.02 -1.96 -6.39
C ALA A 58 -15.25 -0.86 -5.33
N ASP A 59 -14.70 0.36 -5.49
CA ASP A 59 -14.76 1.39 -4.45
C ASP A 59 -15.30 2.73 -4.96
N GLU A 60 -16.57 3.02 -4.65
CA GLU A 60 -17.27 4.27 -5.01
C GLU A 60 -16.75 5.50 -4.24
N GLN A 61 -15.96 5.32 -3.18
CA GLN A 61 -15.49 6.41 -2.31
C GLN A 61 -14.15 6.99 -2.79
N ILE A 62 -13.47 6.31 -3.71
CA ILE A 62 -12.21 6.74 -4.31
C ILE A 62 -12.51 7.29 -5.70
N SER A 63 -12.04 8.51 -5.99
CA SER A 63 -12.22 9.07 -7.33
C SER A 63 -11.56 8.20 -8.40
N GLU A 64 -12.16 8.12 -9.60
CA GLU A 64 -11.62 7.33 -10.71
C GLU A 64 -10.17 7.69 -11.03
N ALA A 65 -9.84 8.99 -10.98
CA ALA A 65 -8.48 9.48 -11.17
C ALA A 65 -7.51 8.93 -10.09
N ALA A 66 -7.93 8.96 -8.82
CA ALA A 66 -7.14 8.41 -7.72
C ALA A 66 -6.98 6.89 -7.85
N MET A 67 -8.03 6.18 -8.25
CA MET A 67 -7.98 4.73 -8.46
C MET A 67 -6.99 4.37 -9.57
N LYS A 68 -7.02 5.10 -10.69
CA LYS A 68 -6.07 4.92 -11.80
C LYS A 68 -4.62 5.16 -11.37
N GLY A 69 -4.38 6.21 -10.60
CA GLY A 69 -3.06 6.49 -10.01
C GLY A 69 -2.63 5.40 -9.01
N GLY A 70 -3.57 4.93 -8.19
CA GLY A 70 -3.39 3.85 -7.23
C GLY A 70 -3.00 2.53 -7.87
N VAL A 71 -3.74 2.09 -8.90
CA VAL A 71 -3.44 0.87 -9.69
C VAL A 71 -2.06 0.97 -10.32
N LYS A 72 -1.72 2.09 -10.95
CA LYS A 72 -0.40 2.31 -11.57
C LYS A 72 0.72 2.16 -10.53
N ARG A 73 0.52 2.73 -9.34
CA ARG A 73 1.48 2.67 -8.24
C ARG A 73 1.60 1.26 -7.67
N ALA A 74 0.48 0.61 -7.33
CA ALA A 74 0.44 -0.74 -6.79
C ALA A 74 1.11 -1.74 -7.74
N ARG A 75 0.77 -1.70 -9.04
CA ARG A 75 1.37 -2.55 -10.07
C ARG A 75 2.90 -2.41 -10.15
N LYS A 76 3.42 -1.19 -9.95
CA LYS A 76 4.86 -0.94 -9.94
C LYS A 76 5.55 -1.51 -8.69
N LEU A 77 4.88 -1.47 -7.54
CA LEU A 77 5.49 -1.77 -6.24
C LEU A 77 5.31 -3.23 -5.80
N LEU A 78 4.22 -3.88 -6.21
CA LEU A 78 3.88 -5.25 -5.79
C LEU A 78 4.97 -6.30 -6.07
N PRO A 79 5.62 -6.32 -7.25
CA PRO A 79 6.71 -7.27 -7.50
C PRO A 79 7.82 -7.17 -6.46
N GLN A 80 8.31 -5.96 -6.22
CA GLN A 80 9.37 -5.71 -5.25
C GLN A 80 8.92 -6.01 -3.81
N LEU A 81 7.69 -5.65 -3.44
CA LEU A 81 7.14 -5.97 -2.13
C LEU A 81 7.10 -7.49 -1.90
N CYS A 82 6.60 -8.27 -2.87
CA CYS A 82 6.49 -9.72 -2.78
C CYS A 82 7.86 -10.38 -2.64
N GLU A 83 8.85 -9.95 -3.43
CA GLU A 83 10.24 -10.43 -3.34
C GLU A 83 10.87 -10.16 -1.96
N LEU A 84 10.51 -9.04 -1.33
CA LEU A 84 11.08 -8.61 -0.05
C LEU A 84 10.38 -9.21 1.17
N VAL A 85 9.26 -9.91 1.03
CA VAL A 85 8.50 -10.44 2.19
C VAL A 85 9.37 -11.22 3.19
N PRO A 86 10.25 -12.16 2.78
CA PRO A 86 11.11 -12.86 3.74
C PRO A 86 12.01 -11.91 4.54
N GLN A 87 12.56 -10.87 3.91
CA GLN A 87 13.42 -9.89 4.57
C GLN A 87 12.61 -8.97 5.50
N LEU A 88 11.43 -8.55 5.06
CA LEU A 88 10.52 -7.74 5.86
C LEU A 88 10.06 -8.50 7.11
N ASP A 89 9.78 -9.79 6.99
CA ASP A 89 9.43 -10.67 8.09
C ASP A 89 10.54 -10.74 9.15
N GLU A 90 11.80 -10.90 8.73
CA GLU A 90 12.93 -10.86 9.65
C GLU A 90 13.05 -9.52 10.38
N LEU A 91 12.86 -8.41 9.67
CA LEU A 91 12.92 -7.07 10.25
C LEU A 91 11.79 -6.84 11.26
N ILE A 92 10.58 -7.28 10.93
CA ILE A 92 9.41 -7.19 11.82
C ILE A 92 9.65 -8.00 13.08
N VAL A 93 10.15 -9.25 12.97
CA VAL A 93 10.47 -10.07 14.14
C VAL A 93 11.56 -9.42 14.99
N LYS A 94 12.63 -8.89 14.38
CA LYS A 94 13.71 -8.20 15.11
C LYS A 94 13.24 -6.95 15.84
N ALA A 95 12.22 -6.27 15.32
CA ALA A 95 11.62 -5.09 15.93
C ALA A 95 10.48 -5.41 16.91
N SER A 96 10.09 -6.69 17.06
CA SER A 96 8.95 -7.11 17.88
C SER A 96 9.40 -7.83 19.14
N ASP A 97 9.21 -7.20 20.29
CA ASP A 97 9.55 -7.81 21.58
C ASP A 97 8.61 -8.97 21.91
N ASN A 98 9.17 -10.18 21.97
CA ASN A 98 8.44 -11.40 22.30
C ASN A 98 7.17 -11.62 21.45
N TRP A 99 7.13 -11.17 20.20
CA TRP A 99 6.00 -11.40 19.29
C TRP A 99 6.45 -12.15 18.03
N SER A 100 5.90 -13.35 17.81
CA SER A 100 6.17 -14.10 16.58
C SER A 100 5.14 -13.75 15.50
N LEU A 101 5.55 -13.84 14.23
CA LEU A 101 4.67 -13.55 13.09
C LEU A 101 3.36 -14.36 13.12
N ARG A 102 3.43 -15.62 13.57
CA ARG A 102 2.24 -16.49 13.68
C ARG A 102 1.18 -15.96 14.66
N ARG A 103 1.57 -15.10 15.61
CA ARG A 103 0.64 -14.46 16.56
C ARG A 103 0.08 -13.13 16.05
N MET A 104 0.60 -12.59 14.96
CA MET A 104 0.06 -11.38 14.34
C MET A 104 -1.13 -11.75 13.47
N GLY A 105 -2.19 -10.94 13.49
CA GLY A 105 -3.26 -11.06 12.51
C GLY A 105 -2.70 -10.92 11.10
N ARG A 106 -3.24 -11.66 10.13
CA ARG A 106 -2.75 -11.60 8.74
C ARG A 106 -2.83 -10.18 8.16
N MET A 107 -3.91 -9.47 8.49
CA MET A 107 -4.08 -8.08 8.07
C MET A 107 -3.03 -7.16 8.73
N ASP A 108 -2.85 -7.28 10.05
CA ASP A 108 -1.83 -6.51 10.78
C ASP A 108 -0.43 -6.75 10.22
N LEU A 109 -0.09 -8.01 9.95
CA LEU A 109 1.19 -8.38 9.37
C LEU A 109 1.35 -7.81 7.94
N SER A 110 0.29 -7.85 7.13
CA SER A 110 0.27 -7.22 5.81
C SER A 110 0.49 -5.70 5.90
N ILE A 111 -0.13 -5.02 6.86
CA ILE A 111 0.04 -3.58 7.12
C ILE A 111 1.49 -3.28 7.55
N LEU A 112 2.03 -4.08 8.47
CA LEU A 112 3.42 -3.93 8.93
C LEU A 112 4.41 -4.12 7.78
N ARG A 113 4.23 -5.14 6.94
CA ARG A 113 5.07 -5.39 5.76
C ARG A 113 5.01 -4.24 4.77
N LEU A 114 3.80 -3.74 4.45
CA LEU A 114 3.62 -2.63 3.53
C LEU A 114 4.26 -1.35 4.07
N GLY A 115 4.00 -1.01 5.34
CA GLY A 115 4.60 0.16 5.99
C GLY A 115 6.12 0.06 6.02
N ALA A 116 6.66 -1.12 6.38
CA ALA A 116 8.08 -1.40 6.39
C ALA A 116 8.72 -1.25 5.00
N PHE A 117 8.08 -1.82 4.00
CA PHE A 117 8.51 -1.72 2.62
C PHE A 117 8.58 -0.27 2.14
N GLU A 118 7.54 0.52 2.40
CA GLU A 118 7.48 1.89 1.93
C GLU A 118 8.54 2.79 2.55
N PHE A 119 8.77 2.68 3.87
CA PHE A 119 9.77 3.54 4.51
C PHE A 119 11.20 3.15 4.13
N LEU A 120 11.48 1.87 3.86
CA LEU A 120 12.82 1.36 3.55
C LEU A 120 13.18 1.47 2.07
N TYR A 121 12.24 1.21 1.16
CA TYR A 121 12.54 0.96 -0.25
C TYR A 121 11.86 1.94 -1.21
N VAL A 122 10.82 2.67 -0.78
CA VAL A 122 10.06 3.55 -1.67
C VAL A 122 10.50 5.01 -1.54
N LYS A 123 11.24 5.49 -2.56
CA LYS A 123 11.68 6.89 -2.63
C LYS A 123 10.49 7.86 -2.65
N GLY A 124 10.63 8.95 -1.91
CA GLY A 124 9.66 10.06 -1.91
C GLY A 124 8.53 9.93 -0.88
N ILE A 125 8.49 8.86 -0.09
CA ILE A 125 7.65 8.79 1.11
C ILE A 125 8.53 9.06 2.33
N SER A 126 8.13 10.01 3.18
CA SER A 126 8.80 10.21 4.46
C SER A 126 8.38 9.14 5.48
N VAL A 127 9.28 8.77 6.38
CA VAL A 127 8.99 7.78 7.45
C VAL A 127 7.74 8.14 8.24
N ALA A 128 7.58 9.41 8.61
CA ALA A 128 6.40 9.89 9.34
C ALA A 128 5.09 9.68 8.56
N ILE A 129 5.10 9.92 7.24
CA ILE A 129 3.93 9.70 6.39
C ILE A 129 3.63 8.19 6.27
N ALA A 130 4.64 7.36 6.05
CA ALA A 130 4.46 5.90 5.96
C ALA A 130 3.84 5.33 7.24
N ILE A 131 4.36 5.73 8.41
CA ILE A 131 3.85 5.29 9.70
C ILE A 131 2.40 5.77 9.91
N ASN A 132 2.13 7.06 9.67
CA ASN A 132 0.78 7.59 9.85
C ASN A 132 -0.23 6.88 8.96
N GLU A 133 0.10 6.68 7.68
CA GLU A 133 -0.80 6.01 6.74
C GLU A 133 -0.98 4.52 7.07
N ALA A 134 0.04 3.83 7.60
CA ALA A 134 -0.11 2.46 8.12
C ALA A 134 -1.02 2.38 9.36
N VAL A 135 -0.92 3.35 10.28
CA VAL A 135 -1.80 3.44 11.45
C VAL A 135 -3.25 3.71 11.04
N GLU A 136 -3.49 4.62 10.09
CA GLU A 136 -4.86 4.88 9.60
C GLU A 136 -5.48 3.65 8.93
N LEU A 137 -4.69 2.80 8.27
CA LEU A 137 -5.18 1.55 7.67
C LEU A 137 -5.50 0.45 8.69
N ALA A 138 -4.94 0.55 9.90
CA ALA A 138 -5.15 -0.42 10.98
C ALA A 138 -6.33 -0.07 11.89
N LYS A 139 -6.94 1.11 11.72
CA LYS A 139 -8.14 1.53 12.45
C LYS A 139 -9.40 0.94 11.82
#